data_AF-A0A2E6EL57-F1
#
_entry.id   AF-A0A2E6EL57-F1
#
_cell.length_a   1.000
_cell.length_b   1.000
_cell.length_c   1.000
_cell.angle_alpha   90.00
_cell.angle_beta   90.00
_cell.angle_gamma   90.00
#
_symmetry.space_group_name_H-M   'P 1'
#
loop_
_entity.id
_entity.type
_entity.pdbx_description
1 polymer ?
#
loop_
_entity_poly.entity_id
_entity_poly.type
_entity_poly.pdbx_seq_one_letter_code
_entity_poly.pdbx_strand_id
1 'polypeptide(L)'
;MVARFKRAQYAQLSLLGVLFMTNAKEFRFLGQTLPKITIGYGLMLVAWGALFSVGSESITSWIPSMIGAPILLSGLVAQLKPGARKAVMHIAVLFGLLAFLGGFRFFAALGSEGGLFGKPTAALSQLMLLITGGLYTFGCVQSFRAARASRESE
;
A
#
# COMPACT_ATOMS: atom_id res chain seq x y z
N MET A 1 20.04 24.28 -21.44
CA MET A 1 18.66 23.92 -21.03
C MET A 1 18.56 22.52 -20.42
N VAL A 2 19.19 21.49 -21.00
CA VAL A 2 19.18 20.08 -20.54
C VAL A 2 19.78 19.86 -19.12
N ALA A 3 20.80 20.63 -18.72
CA ALA A 3 21.44 20.48 -17.42
C ALA A 3 20.60 20.96 -16.21
N ARG A 4 19.64 21.89 -16.43
CA ARG A 4 18.68 22.31 -15.40
C ARG A 4 17.54 21.28 -15.23
N PHE A 5 17.19 20.59 -16.31
CA PHE A 5 16.22 19.49 -16.28
C PHE A 5 16.74 18.26 -15.52
N LYS A 6 18.02 17.88 -15.73
CA LYS A 6 18.65 16.82 -14.92
C LYS A 6 18.70 17.17 -13.43
N ARG A 7 19.02 18.42 -13.06
CA ARG A 7 19.09 18.84 -11.65
C ARG A 7 17.74 18.77 -10.93
N ALA A 8 16.64 19.13 -11.59
CA ALA A 8 15.29 18.94 -11.07
C ALA A 8 14.93 17.44 -10.95
N GLN A 9 15.32 16.63 -11.95
CA GLN A 9 15.13 15.19 -11.91
C GLN A 9 15.96 14.50 -10.82
N TYR A 10 17.19 14.96 -10.53
CA TYR A 10 18.05 14.49 -9.42
C TYR A 10 17.57 14.96 -8.05
N ALA A 11 16.96 16.15 -7.92
CA ALA A 11 16.31 16.60 -6.69
C ALA A 11 14.98 15.87 -6.42
N GLN A 12 14.24 15.53 -7.49
CA GLN A 12 13.08 14.65 -7.41
C GLN A 12 13.51 13.20 -7.12
N LEU A 13 14.66 12.75 -7.64
CA LEU A 13 15.32 11.48 -7.30
C LEU A 13 15.91 11.47 -5.89
N SER A 14 16.28 12.61 -5.30
CA SER A 14 16.79 12.67 -3.93
C SER A 14 15.66 12.59 -2.91
N LEU A 15 14.50 13.17 -3.20
CA LEU A 15 13.26 12.98 -2.42
C LEU A 15 12.72 11.56 -2.55
N LEU A 16 12.71 10.99 -3.76
CA LEU A 16 12.45 9.56 -3.96
C LEU A 16 13.53 8.68 -3.32
N GLY A 17 14.80 9.09 -3.30
CA GLY A 17 15.90 8.38 -2.64
C GLY A 17 15.86 8.45 -1.11
N VAL A 18 15.25 9.49 -0.54
CA VAL A 18 14.90 9.56 0.90
C VAL A 18 13.70 8.66 1.21
N LEU A 19 12.76 8.52 0.27
CA LEU A 19 11.65 7.55 0.34
C LEU A 19 12.11 6.11 0.10
N PHE A 20 13.19 5.90 -0.66
CA PHE A 20 13.75 4.63 -1.12
C PHE A 20 15.26 4.61 -0.87
N MET A 21 15.67 4.53 0.39
CA MET A 21 17.09 4.49 0.73
C MET A 21 17.56 3.03 0.72
N THR A 22 18.23 2.62 -0.35
CA THR A 22 18.86 1.30 -0.48
C THR A 22 20.29 1.37 0.03
N ASN A 23 20.50 1.04 1.31
CA ASN A 23 21.84 0.74 1.83
C ASN A 23 22.04 -0.78 1.76
N ALA A 24 23.25 -1.25 1.42
CA ALA A 24 23.56 -2.55 0.82
C ALA A 24 23.11 -3.84 1.56
N LYS A 25 22.37 -3.75 2.68
CA LYS A 25 21.81 -4.91 3.40
C LYS A 25 20.31 -4.82 3.71
N GLU A 26 19.65 -3.66 3.59
CA GLU A 26 18.22 -3.53 3.91
C GLU A 26 17.50 -2.52 3.02
N PHE A 27 16.43 -2.98 2.37
CA PHE A 27 15.49 -2.10 1.70
C PHE A 27 14.64 -1.34 2.74
N ARG A 28 14.85 -0.03 2.83
CA ARG A 28 14.08 0.86 3.70
C ARG A 28 13.22 1.79 2.85
N PHE A 29 11.90 1.57 2.91
CA PHE A 29 10.93 2.53 2.40
C PHE A 29 10.60 3.49 3.57
N LEU A 30 10.71 4.80 3.38
CA LEU A 30 10.55 5.81 4.47
C LEU A 30 11.47 5.60 5.69
N GLY A 31 12.65 4.99 5.53
CA GLY A 31 13.54 4.66 6.66
C GLY A 31 13.05 3.50 7.54
N GLN A 32 11.94 2.87 7.19
CA GLN A 32 11.32 1.74 7.89
C GLN A 32 11.47 0.45 7.08
N THR A 33 11.48 -0.69 7.76
CA THR A 33 11.49 -2.00 7.07
C THR A 33 10.10 -2.29 6.49
N LEU A 34 10.06 -3.02 5.37
CA LEU A 34 8.80 -3.37 4.70
C LEU A 34 7.71 -3.99 5.60
N PRO A 35 8.01 -4.88 6.56
CA PRO A 35 7.02 -5.40 7.50
C PRO A 35 6.41 -4.31 8.37
N LYS A 36 7.20 -3.34 8.86
CA LYS A 36 6.67 -2.23 9.66
C LYS A 36 5.73 -1.35 8.85
N ILE A 37 6.03 -1.13 7.58
CA ILE A 37 5.13 -0.40 6.66
C ILE A 37 3.86 -1.21 6.38
N THR A 38 3.98 -2.52 6.19
CA THR A 38 2.84 -3.42 6.02
C THR A 38 1.93 -3.42 7.25
N ILE A 39 2.52 -3.46 8.44
CA ILE A 39 1.80 -3.35 9.72
C ILE A 39 1.11 -1.99 9.82
N GLY A 40 1.85 -0.90 9.59
CA GLY A 40 1.30 0.45 9.63
C GLY A 40 0.15 0.65 8.64
N TYR A 41 0.30 0.13 7.42
CA TYR A 41 -0.74 0.20 6.40
C TYR A 41 -1.98 -0.63 6.77
N GLY A 42 -1.78 -1.86 7.26
CA GLY A 42 -2.87 -2.71 7.76
C GLY A 42 -3.61 -2.07 8.93
N LEU A 43 -2.89 -1.48 9.90
CA LEU A 43 -3.46 -0.76 11.04
C LEU A 43 -4.28 0.45 10.57
N MET A 44 -3.72 1.22 9.64
CA MET A 44 -4.40 2.37 9.06
C MET A 44 -5.71 1.97 8.37
N LEU A 45 -5.71 0.87 7.60
CA LEU A 45 -6.91 0.34 6.94
C LEU A 45 -7.97 -0.15 7.94
N VAL A 46 -7.55 -0.85 9.00
CA VAL A 46 -8.45 -1.32 10.07
C VAL A 46 -9.05 -0.14 10.82
N ALA A 47 -8.22 0.85 11.20
CA ALA A 47 -8.66 2.06 11.88
C ALA A 47 -9.62 2.87 11.01
N TRP A 48 -9.33 2.99 9.70
CA TRP A 48 -10.20 3.67 8.75
C TRP A 48 -11.56 2.97 8.63
N GLY A 49 -11.57 1.64 8.44
CA GLY A 49 -12.81 0.88 8.37
C GLY A 49 -13.62 0.96 9.68
N ALA A 50 -12.97 0.91 10.83
CA ALA A 50 -13.63 1.08 12.13
C ALA A 50 -14.24 2.49 12.27
N LEU A 51 -13.48 3.54 11.94
CA LEU A 51 -13.94 4.93 12.06
C LEU A 51 -15.16 5.23 11.16
N PHE A 52 -15.15 4.72 9.93
CA PHE A 52 -16.26 4.91 9.00
C PHE A 52 -17.42 3.92 9.19
N SER A 53 -17.19 2.83 9.93
CA SER A 53 -18.25 1.87 10.25
C SER A 53 -19.02 2.20 11.52
N VAL A 54 -18.42 2.88 12.50
CA VAL A 54 -19.11 3.31 13.73
C VAL A 54 -20.10 4.41 13.35
N GLY A 55 -21.32 4.01 12.98
CA GLY A 55 -22.41 4.91 12.57
C GLY A 55 -23.06 4.59 11.22
N SER A 56 -22.61 3.57 10.48
CA SER A 56 -23.26 3.15 9.23
C SER A 56 -23.83 1.72 9.32
N GLU A 57 -25.10 1.51 8.98
CA GLU A 57 -25.70 0.16 8.87
C GLU A 57 -25.20 -0.62 7.64
N SER A 58 -24.33 -0.03 6.82
CA SER A 58 -23.88 -0.64 5.58
C SER A 58 -22.63 -1.50 5.80
N ILE A 59 -22.78 -2.82 5.62
CA ILE A 59 -21.69 -3.82 5.62
C ILE A 59 -20.53 -3.42 4.69
N THR A 60 -20.81 -2.65 3.64
CA THR A 60 -19.79 -2.16 2.69
C THR A 60 -18.74 -1.25 3.32
N SER A 61 -19.02 -0.59 4.45
CA SER A 61 -18.04 0.25 5.16
C SER A 61 -16.92 -0.58 5.82
N TRP A 62 -17.13 -1.88 6.03
CA TRP A 62 -16.12 -2.78 6.62
C TRP A 62 -15.09 -3.31 5.62
N ILE A 63 -15.29 -3.11 4.31
CA ILE A 63 -14.39 -3.62 3.27
C ILE A 63 -12.91 -3.23 3.53
N PRO A 64 -12.58 -1.96 3.88
CA PRO A 64 -11.19 -1.59 4.19
C PRO A 64 -10.61 -2.37 5.37
N SER A 65 -11.40 -2.61 6.42
CA SER A 65 -10.95 -3.36 7.60
C SER A 65 -10.80 -4.86 7.31
N MET A 66 -11.72 -5.44 6.53
CA MET A 66 -11.64 -6.84 6.09
C MET A 66 -10.40 -7.12 5.24
N ILE A 67 -9.95 -6.15 4.43
CA ILE A 67 -8.72 -6.26 3.65
C ILE A 67 -7.49 -5.87 4.50
N GLY A 68 -7.65 -4.89 5.41
CA GLY A 68 -6.59 -4.43 6.31
C GLY A 68 -6.16 -5.48 7.32
N ALA A 69 -7.08 -6.31 7.83
CA ALA A 69 -6.79 -7.36 8.81
C ALA A 69 -5.78 -8.42 8.31
N PRO A 70 -5.96 -9.06 7.13
CA PRO A 70 -4.98 -10.00 6.60
C PRO A 70 -3.65 -9.32 6.24
N ILE A 71 -3.67 -8.05 5.79
CA ILE A 71 -2.45 -7.27 5.54
C ILE A 71 -1.70 -7.04 6.86
N LEU A 72 -2.39 -6.61 7.92
CA LEU A 72 -1.82 -6.40 9.25
C LEU A 72 -1.20 -7.69 9.80
N LEU A 73 -1.94 -8.80 9.72
CA LEU A 73 -1.49 -10.10 10.20
C LEU A 73 -0.26 -10.57 9.44
N SER A 74 -0.26 -10.42 8.12
CA SER A 74 0.91 -10.76 7.29
C SER A 74 2.14 -9.92 7.67
N GLY A 75 1.96 -8.63 7.96
CA GLY A 75 3.04 -7.76 8.44
C GLY A 75 3.62 -8.21 9.78
N LEU A 76 2.77 -8.55 10.75
CA LEU A 76 3.18 -9.06 12.06
C LEU A 76 3.95 -10.38 11.95
N VAL A 77 3.45 -11.33 11.15
CA VAL A 77 4.11 -12.61 10.93
C VAL A 77 5.45 -12.43 10.20
N ALA A 78 5.52 -11.53 9.22
CA ALA A 78 6.75 -11.20 8.52
C ALA A 78 7.81 -10.54 9.42
N GLN A 79 7.38 -9.83 10.47
CA GLN A 79 8.27 -9.26 11.49
C GLN A 79 8.76 -10.31 12.49
N LEU A 80 7.87 -11.21 12.95
CA LEU A 80 8.19 -12.26 13.93
C LEU A 80 9.02 -13.40 13.34
N LYS A 81 8.76 -13.78 12.08
CA LYS A 81 9.45 -14.89 11.39
C LYS A 81 10.12 -14.39 10.10
N PRO A 82 11.34 -13.82 10.20
CA PRO A 82 12.09 -13.38 9.01
C PRO A 82 12.39 -14.53 8.03
N GLY A 83 12.45 -15.79 8.49
CA GLY A 83 12.62 -16.97 7.63
C GLY A 83 11.43 -17.27 6.70
N ALA A 84 10.21 -16.88 7.09
CA ALA A 84 9.00 -17.04 6.26
C ALA A 84 8.62 -15.77 5.48
N ARG A 85 9.43 -14.70 5.60
CA ARG A 85 9.13 -13.37 5.06
C ARG A 85 8.83 -13.38 3.56
N LYS A 86 9.49 -14.23 2.77
CA LYS A 86 9.23 -14.34 1.33
C LYS A 86 7.79 -14.77 1.04
N ALA A 87 7.31 -15.83 1.65
CA ALA A 87 5.95 -16.35 1.42
C ALA A 87 4.88 -15.40 1.96
N VAL A 88 5.09 -14.89 3.18
CA VAL A 88 4.14 -14.00 3.85
C VAL A 88 4.00 -12.66 3.12
N MET A 89 5.09 -12.15 2.53
CA MET A 89 5.03 -10.92 1.74
C MET A 89 4.28 -11.10 0.42
N HIS A 90 4.32 -12.27 -0.23
CA HIS A 90 3.50 -12.52 -1.42
C HIS A 90 2.01 -12.47 -1.08
N ILE A 91 1.63 -13.06 0.06
CA ILE A 91 0.27 -12.98 0.58
C ILE A 91 -0.11 -11.52 0.85
N ALA A 92 0.76 -10.75 1.49
CA ALA A 92 0.54 -9.32 1.74
C ALA A 92 0.33 -8.51 0.45
N VAL A 93 1.15 -8.74 -0.58
CA VAL A 93 1.01 -8.10 -1.90
C VAL A 93 -0.30 -8.47 -2.56
N LEU A 94 -0.73 -9.73 -2.49
CA LEU A 94 -2.00 -10.16 -3.07
C LEU A 94 -3.17 -9.43 -2.41
N PHE A 95 -3.18 -9.31 -1.08
CA PHE A 95 -4.22 -8.53 -0.39
C PHE A 95 -4.13 -7.02 -0.69
N GLY A 96 -2.92 -6.46 -0.85
CA GLY A 96 -2.74 -5.09 -1.32
C GLY A 96 -3.27 -4.86 -2.74
N LEU A 97 -3.08 -5.83 -3.63
CA LEU A 97 -3.62 -5.80 -4.99
C LEU A 97 -5.15 -5.94 -4.99
N LEU A 98 -5.70 -6.78 -4.10
CA LEU A 98 -7.15 -6.87 -3.89
C LEU A 98 -7.72 -5.55 -3.35
N ALA A 99 -7.00 -4.83 -2.49
CA ALA A 99 -7.38 -3.47 -2.07
C ALA A 99 -7.45 -2.51 -3.26
N PHE A 100 -6.43 -2.55 -4.14
CA PHE A 100 -6.39 -1.75 -5.36
C PHE A 100 -7.56 -2.06 -6.32
N LEU A 101 -7.83 -3.35 -6.58
CA LEU A 101 -8.98 -3.79 -7.39
C LEU A 101 -10.32 -3.41 -6.74
N GLY A 102 -10.42 -3.52 -5.41
CA GLY A 102 -11.59 -3.09 -4.65
C GLY A 102 -11.83 -1.58 -4.76
N GLY A 103 -10.77 -0.79 -4.84
CA GLY A 103 -10.82 0.64 -5.13
C GLY A 103 -11.22 0.98 -6.56
N PHE A 104 -10.93 0.10 -7.53
CA PHE A 104 -11.27 0.30 -8.94
C PHE A 104 -12.79 0.39 -9.18
N ARG A 105 -13.60 -0.22 -8.31
CA ARG A 105 -15.06 -0.06 -8.26
C ARG A 105 -15.51 1.42 -8.14
N PHE A 106 -14.63 2.33 -7.72
CA PHE A 106 -14.87 3.78 -7.77
C PHE A 106 -15.20 4.27 -9.20
N PHE A 107 -14.49 3.79 -10.22
CA PHE A 107 -14.76 4.17 -11.62
C PHE A 107 -16.12 3.66 -12.11
N ALA A 108 -16.54 2.48 -11.66
CA ALA A 108 -17.89 1.98 -11.94
C ALA A 108 -18.97 2.81 -11.24
N ALA A 109 -18.73 3.27 -10.02
CA ALA A 109 -19.65 4.15 -9.28
C ALA A 109 -19.74 5.56 -9.88
N LEU A 110 -18.62 6.08 -10.43
CA LEU A 110 -18.54 7.35 -11.16
C LEU A 110 -19.42 7.40 -12.41
N GLY A 111 -19.55 6.28 -13.12
CA GLY A 111 -20.36 6.19 -14.35
C GLY A 111 -21.87 6.04 -14.11
N SER A 112 -22.31 5.93 -12.85
CA SER A 112 -23.73 5.81 -12.50
C SER A 112 -24.21 7.11 -11.86
N GLU A 113 -25.24 7.74 -12.43
CA GLU A 113 -25.78 9.05 -11.99
C GLU A 113 -26.24 9.06 -10.51
N GLY A 114 -26.59 7.90 -9.95
CA GLY A 114 -26.98 7.75 -8.54
C GLY A 114 -25.89 7.24 -7.59
N GLY A 115 -24.75 6.75 -8.10
CA GLY A 115 -23.75 6.04 -7.29
C GLY A 115 -22.81 6.97 -6.51
N LEU A 116 -22.32 8.03 -7.16
CA LEU A 116 -21.41 8.99 -6.53
C LEU A 116 -22.15 9.96 -5.60
N PHE A 117 -23.29 10.49 -6.06
CA PHE A 117 -24.07 11.48 -5.32
C PHE A 117 -24.97 10.86 -4.24
N GLY A 118 -25.29 9.56 -4.34
CA GLY A 118 -26.07 8.85 -3.34
C GLY A 118 -25.27 8.38 -2.12
N LYS A 119 -23.97 8.07 -2.28
CA LYS A 119 -23.10 7.56 -1.19
C LYS A 119 -21.66 8.09 -1.29
N PRO A 120 -21.43 9.41 -1.04
CA PRO A 120 -20.11 10.03 -1.15
C PRO A 120 -19.06 9.41 -0.21
N THR A 121 -19.47 8.90 0.94
CA THR A 121 -18.59 8.24 1.92
C THR A 121 -18.00 6.91 1.40
N ALA A 122 -18.79 6.15 0.65
CA ALA A 122 -18.34 4.93 0.01
C ALA A 122 -17.34 5.24 -1.12
N ALA A 123 -17.63 6.26 -1.93
CA ALA A 123 -16.77 6.70 -3.01
C ALA A 123 -15.38 7.16 -2.49
N LEU A 124 -15.35 7.91 -1.38
CA LEU A 124 -14.11 8.35 -0.73
C LEU A 124 -13.27 7.15 -0.25
N SER A 125 -13.91 6.16 0.37
CA SER A 125 -13.23 4.95 0.86
C SER A 125 -12.65 4.12 -0.28
N GLN A 126 -13.35 4.04 -1.42
CA GLN A 126 -12.88 3.34 -2.61
C GLN A 126 -11.68 4.06 -3.27
N LEU A 127 -11.74 5.38 -3.38
CA LEU A 127 -10.63 6.18 -3.90
C LEU A 127 -9.38 6.07 -3.00
N MET A 128 -9.58 6.07 -1.69
CA MET A 128 -8.52 5.86 -0.72
C MET A 128 -7.88 4.46 -0.87
N LEU A 129 -8.69 3.40 -0.98
CA LEU A 129 -8.21 2.03 -1.23
C LEU A 129 -7.44 1.92 -2.54
N LEU A 130 -7.90 2.60 -3.59
CA LEU A 130 -7.25 2.66 -4.90
C LEU A 130 -5.86 3.31 -4.78
N ILE A 131 -5.77 4.50 -4.21
CA ILE A 131 -4.49 5.23 -4.13
C ILE A 131 -3.53 4.48 -3.20
N THR A 132 -3.96 4.19 -1.98
CA THR A 132 -3.07 3.63 -0.96
C THR A 132 -2.73 2.17 -1.22
N GLY A 133 -3.67 1.37 -1.75
CA GLY A 133 -3.43 -0.01 -2.14
C GLY A 133 -2.48 -0.11 -3.33
N GLY A 134 -2.59 0.82 -4.28
CA GLY A 134 -1.65 0.97 -5.40
C GLY A 134 -0.24 1.33 -4.93
N LEU A 135 -0.11 2.35 -4.07
CA LEU A 135 1.17 2.76 -3.49
C LEU A 135 1.83 1.62 -2.70
N TYR A 136 1.05 0.92 -1.87
CA TYR A 136 1.53 -0.21 -1.06
C TYR A 136 2.01 -1.37 -1.94
N THR A 137 1.21 -1.76 -2.94
CA THR A 137 1.56 -2.83 -3.89
C THR A 137 2.83 -2.48 -4.67
N PHE A 138 2.94 -1.24 -5.15
CA PHE A 138 4.13 -0.75 -5.82
C PHE A 138 5.38 -0.80 -4.93
N GLY A 139 5.26 -0.37 -3.67
CA GLY A 139 6.34 -0.47 -2.68
C GLY A 139 6.80 -1.91 -2.46
N CYS A 140 5.86 -2.86 -2.43
CA CYS A 140 6.19 -4.28 -2.25
C CYS A 140 6.90 -4.89 -3.47
N VAL A 141 6.45 -4.58 -4.70
CA VAL A 141 7.11 -5.04 -5.94
C VAL A 141 8.54 -4.52 -6.01
N GLN A 142 8.74 -3.26 -5.67
CA GLN A 142 10.06 -2.66 -5.69
C GLN A 142 11.00 -3.26 -4.62
N SER A 143 10.48 -3.59 -3.44
CA SER A 143 11.25 -4.35 -2.43
C SER A 143 11.68 -5.72 -2.95
N PHE A 144 10.82 -6.39 -3.72
CA PHE A 144 11.15 -7.67 -4.33
C PHE A 144 12.29 -7.54 -5.36
N ARG A 145 12.24 -6.48 -6.19
CA ARG A 145 13.32 -6.17 -7.15
C ARG A 145 14.64 -5.90 -6.44
N ALA A 146 14.62 -5.09 -5.37
CA ALA A 146 15.81 -4.78 -4.57
C ALA A 146 16.41 -6.03 -3.92
N ALA A 147 15.57 -6.93 -3.38
CA ALA A 147 16.02 -8.20 -2.82
C ALA A 147 16.59 -9.18 -3.86
N ARG A 148 16.24 -9.02 -5.14
CA ARG A 148 16.84 -9.80 -6.23
C ARG A 148 18.19 -9.23 -6.63
N ALA A 149 18.30 -7.91 -6.80
CA ALA A 149 19.53 -7.23 -7.17
C ALA A 149 20.67 -7.46 -6.16
N SER A 150 20.37 -7.54 -4.86
CA SER A 150 21.39 -7.82 -3.83
C SER A 150 21.98 -9.23 -3.89
N ARG A 151 21.32 -10.17 -4.58
CA ARG A 151 21.81 -11.56 -4.76
C ARG A 151 22.73 -11.72 -5.96
N GLU A 152 22.75 -10.73 -6.85
CA GLU A 152 23.59 -10.73 -8.05
C GLU A 152 24.95 -10.04 -7.80
N SER A 153 25.08 -9.32 -6.67
CA SER A 153 26.31 -8.65 -6.23
C SER A 153 27.11 -9.45 -5.19
N GLU A 154 26.65 -10.64 -4.81
CA GLU A 154 27.36 -11.63 -3.99
C GLU A 154 27.85 -12.77 -4.89
#